data_AF-A0AAX4NFI6-F1
#
_entry.id   AF-A0AAX4NFI6-F1
#
_cell.length_a   1.000
_cell.length_b   1.000
_cell.length_c   1.000
_cell.angle_alpha   90.00
_cell.angle_beta   90.00
_cell.angle_gamma   90.00
#
_symmetry.space_group_name_H-M   'P 1'
#
loop_
_entity.id
_entity.type
_entity.pdbx_description
1 polymer ?
#
loop_
_entity_poly.entity_id
_entity_poly.type
_entity_poly.pdbx_seq_one_letter_code
_entity_poly.pdbx_strand_id
1 'polypeptide(L)'
;MVFPYSSVSSSPSPSFYSYLILLVIIALIAFRRVSRGVNGTQFRKSRVLRGPVMYSILTVIFIFVLSPFNYDIYATILFLPIGLLFGMRFGGSVSFFKRDNIVFYKRNQVILAFWLLSFMARIVLEILYPNIIFAEMIVDALLALTSGLITGEAAHILNKEKIFATENSVQLT
;
A
#
# COMPACT_ATOMS: atom_id res chain seq x y z
N MET A 1 -46.77 28.42 -24.10
CA MET A 1 -46.21 27.64 -22.97
C MET A 1 -44.74 27.98 -22.85
N VAL A 2 -44.35 28.72 -21.82
CA VAL A 2 -42.95 29.04 -21.53
C VAL A 2 -42.48 28.05 -20.47
N PHE A 3 -41.54 27.18 -20.81
CA PHE A 3 -40.93 26.29 -19.83
C PHE A 3 -39.97 27.11 -18.96
N PRO A 4 -40.09 27.08 -17.62
CA PRO A 4 -39.15 27.77 -16.77
C PRO A 4 -37.78 27.11 -16.90
N TYR A 5 -36.76 27.90 -17.22
CA TYR A 5 -35.37 27.48 -17.10
C TYR A 5 -35.08 27.22 -15.63
N SER A 6 -34.95 25.96 -15.25
CA SER A 6 -34.36 25.58 -13.97
C SER A 6 -32.93 26.11 -13.92
N SER A 7 -32.67 27.05 -13.01
CA SER A 7 -31.32 27.54 -12.74
C SER A 7 -30.48 26.36 -12.27
N VAL A 8 -29.51 25.94 -13.09
CA VAL A 8 -28.51 24.94 -12.73
C VAL A 8 -27.74 25.50 -11.55
N SER A 9 -27.98 24.96 -10.35
CA SER A 9 -27.19 25.27 -9.17
C SER A 9 -25.76 24.77 -9.44
N SER A 10 -24.83 25.70 -9.65
CA SER A 10 -23.42 25.37 -9.73
C SER A 10 -23.00 24.76 -8.40
N SER A 11 -22.65 23.49 -8.41
CA SER A 11 -22.06 22.79 -7.26
C SER A 11 -20.90 23.64 -6.72
N PRO A 12 -20.83 23.93 -5.41
CA PRO A 12 -19.71 24.69 -4.88
C PRO A 12 -18.42 23.92 -5.16
N SER A 13 -17.49 24.56 -5.87
CA SER A 13 -16.16 24.01 -6.06
C SER A 13 -15.51 23.81 -4.68
N PRO A 14 -14.84 22.67 -4.44
CA PRO A 14 -14.21 22.43 -3.15
C PRO A 14 -13.26 23.57 -2.83
N SER A 15 -13.41 24.16 -1.64
CA SER A 15 -12.56 25.26 -1.22
C SER A 15 -11.10 24.78 -1.07
N PHE A 16 -10.14 25.68 -1.28
CA PHE A 16 -8.71 25.41 -1.05
C PHE A 16 -8.44 24.75 0.32
N TYR A 17 -9.20 25.16 1.35
CA TYR A 17 -9.12 24.60 2.69
C TYR A 17 -9.51 23.12 2.75
N SER A 18 -10.49 22.67 1.96
CA SER A 18 -10.91 21.27 1.90
C SER A 18 -9.77 20.37 1.40
N TYR A 19 -9.03 20.82 0.38
CA TYR A 19 -7.86 20.10 -0.14
C TYR A 19 -6.71 20.05 0.88
N LEU A 20 -6.43 21.17 1.56
CA LEU A 20 -5.41 21.21 2.62
C LEU A 20 -5.73 20.24 3.76
N ILE A 21 -6.98 20.23 4.24
CA ILE A 21 -7.42 19.32 5.31
C ILE A 21 -7.22 17.86 4.89
N LEU A 22 -7.61 17.52 3.66
CA LEU A 22 -7.46 16.17 3.14
C LEU A 22 -5.97 15.75 3.04
N LEU A 23 -5.09 16.63 2.57
CA LEU A 23 -3.64 16.37 2.54
C LEU A 23 -3.07 16.14 3.95
N VAL A 24 -3.48 16.94 4.94
CA VAL A 24 -3.06 16.78 6.33
C VAL A 24 -3.54 15.43 6.90
N ILE A 25 -4.78 15.02 6.62
CA ILE A 25 -5.32 13.72 7.06
C ILE A 25 -4.49 12.57 6.48
N ILE A 26 -4.19 12.62 5.17
CA ILE A 26 -3.38 11.60 4.51
C ILE A 26 -1.97 11.54 5.11
N ALA A 27 -1.32 12.70 5.30
CA ALA A 27 0.01 12.79 5.89
C ALA A 27 0.03 12.22 7.32
N LEU A 28 -1.02 12.48 8.12
CA LEU A 28 -1.12 11.97 9.49
C LEU A 28 -1.34 10.45 9.52
N ILE A 29 -2.19 9.91 8.63
CA ILE A 29 -2.37 8.46 8.47
C ILE A 29 -1.04 7.81 8.07
N ALA A 30 -0.32 8.41 7.12
CA ALA A 30 0.98 7.95 6.67
C ALA A 30 2.02 7.92 7.78
N PHE A 31 2.18 9.03 8.51
CA PHE A 31 3.13 9.16 9.60
C PHE A 31 2.86 8.13 10.70
N ARG A 32 1.60 7.98 11.13
CA ARG A 32 1.22 6.97 12.13
C ARG A 32 1.58 5.56 11.69
N ARG A 33 1.47 5.26 10.39
CA ARG A 33 1.75 3.92 9.86
C ARG A 33 3.24 3.62 9.80
N VAL A 34 4.05 4.58 9.36
CA VAL A 34 5.52 4.46 9.35
C VAL A 34 6.06 4.36 10.78
N SER A 35 5.61 5.22 11.70
CA SER A 35 6.03 5.20 13.10
C SER A 35 5.81 3.84 13.78
N ARG A 36 4.66 3.19 13.50
CA ARG A 36 4.38 1.83 14.00
C ARG A 36 5.26 0.74 13.35
N GLY A 37 5.76 0.97 12.15
CA GLY A 37 6.65 0.03 11.46
C GLY A 37 8.05 -0.05 12.08
N VAL A 38 8.58 1.07 12.57
CA VAL A 38 9.97 1.20 13.03
C VAL A 38 10.24 0.46 14.35
N ASN A 39 9.28 0.47 15.28
CA ASN A 39 9.45 -0.09 16.62
C ASN A 39 9.47 -1.63 16.68
N GLY A 40 9.30 -2.29 15.52
CA GLY A 40 9.11 -3.73 15.45
C GLY A 40 7.75 -4.14 15.99
N THR A 41 7.24 -5.29 15.54
CA THR A 41 5.94 -5.78 16.02
C THR A 41 6.05 -7.23 16.45
N GLN A 42 5.25 -7.61 17.45
CA GLN A 42 5.15 -9.02 17.85
C GLN A 42 4.70 -9.83 16.64
N PHE A 43 5.42 -10.93 16.39
CA PHE A 43 5.13 -11.84 15.29
C PHE A 43 3.79 -12.54 15.51
N ARG A 44 2.90 -12.40 14.53
CA ARG A 44 1.67 -13.18 14.37
C ARG A 44 1.41 -13.33 12.89
N LYS A 45 1.20 -14.55 12.39
CA LYS A 45 1.00 -14.82 10.95
C LYS A 45 -0.09 -13.93 10.34
N SER A 46 -1.22 -13.77 11.05
CA SER A 46 -2.31 -12.88 10.64
C SER A 46 -1.90 -11.40 10.55
N ARG A 47 -1.03 -10.91 11.44
CA ARG A 47 -0.55 -9.52 11.43
C ARG A 47 0.41 -9.26 10.27
N VAL A 48 1.26 -10.24 9.94
CA VAL A 48 2.19 -10.18 8.80
C VAL A 48 1.42 -10.06 7.48
N LEU A 49 0.33 -10.82 7.33
CA LEU A 49 -0.48 -10.86 6.09
C LEU A 49 -1.53 -9.75 5.99
N ARG A 50 -2.12 -9.30 7.10
CA ARG A 50 -3.23 -8.32 7.06
C ARG A 50 -2.85 -7.00 6.40
N GLY A 51 -1.64 -6.50 6.64
CA GLY A 51 -1.14 -5.28 6.01
C GLY A 51 -1.08 -5.38 4.48
N PRO A 52 -0.27 -6.30 3.94
CA PRO A 52 -0.16 -6.57 2.51
C PRO A 52 -1.52 -6.84 1.84
N VAL A 53 -2.36 -7.70 2.43
CA VAL A 53 -3.69 -8.03 1.86
C VAL A 53 -4.55 -6.77 1.74
N MET A 54 -4.61 -5.94 2.78
CA MET A 54 -5.36 -4.68 2.71
C MET A 54 -4.82 -3.75 1.62
N TYR A 55 -3.50 -3.71 1.40
CA TYR A 55 -2.90 -2.87 0.36
C TYR A 55 -3.20 -3.38 -1.04
N SER A 56 -3.07 -4.69 -1.26
CA SER A 56 -3.41 -5.29 -2.55
C SER A 56 -4.89 -5.09 -2.88
N ILE A 57 -5.79 -5.25 -1.89
CA ILE A 57 -7.22 -4.95 -2.06
C ILE A 57 -7.41 -3.47 -2.41
N LEU A 58 -6.72 -2.56 -1.70
CA LEU A 58 -6.81 -1.13 -1.99
C LEU A 58 -6.37 -0.85 -3.43
N THR A 59 -5.22 -1.35 -3.86
CA THR A 59 -4.72 -1.19 -5.23
C THR A 59 -5.72 -1.69 -6.26
N VAL A 60 -6.31 -2.87 -6.04
CA VAL A 60 -7.35 -3.42 -6.93
C VAL A 60 -8.58 -2.51 -6.97
N ILE A 61 -9.04 -2.00 -5.82
CA ILE A 61 -10.15 -1.04 -5.77
C ILE A 61 -9.83 0.23 -6.56
N PHE A 62 -8.63 0.81 -6.38
CA PHE A 62 -8.22 2.01 -7.12
C PHE A 62 -8.21 1.77 -8.64
N ILE A 63 -7.66 0.64 -9.09
CA ILE A 63 -7.58 0.30 -10.51
C ILE A 63 -8.96 0.04 -11.12
N PHE A 64 -9.81 -0.75 -10.47
CA PHE A 64 -11.08 -1.21 -11.07
C PHE A 64 -12.28 -0.31 -10.80
N VAL A 65 -12.36 0.30 -9.61
CA VAL A 65 -13.55 1.07 -9.21
C VAL A 65 -13.46 2.52 -9.64
N LEU A 66 -12.27 3.12 -9.59
CA LEU A 66 -12.08 4.54 -9.93
C LEU A 66 -11.79 4.75 -11.41
N SER A 67 -11.36 3.72 -12.14
CA SER A 67 -11.04 3.83 -13.57
C SER A 67 -11.66 2.71 -14.43
N PRO A 68 -12.98 2.44 -14.32
CA PRO A 68 -13.62 1.24 -14.92
C PRO A 68 -13.60 1.18 -16.45
N PHE A 69 -13.44 2.32 -17.13
CA PHE A 69 -13.51 2.41 -18.60
C PHE A 69 -12.12 2.49 -19.28
N ASN A 70 -11.03 2.49 -18.52
CA ASN A 70 -9.69 2.64 -19.07
C ASN A 70 -8.98 1.28 -19.15
N TYR A 71 -9.16 0.58 -20.27
CA TYR A 71 -8.61 -0.76 -20.48
C TYR A 71 -7.08 -0.83 -20.35
N ASP A 72 -6.38 0.24 -20.75
CA ASP A 72 -4.92 0.34 -20.66
C ASP A 72 -4.42 0.26 -19.22
N ILE A 73 -5.22 0.72 -18.25
CA ILE A 73 -4.87 0.70 -16.83
C ILE A 73 -4.88 -0.75 -16.31
N TYR A 74 -5.64 -1.68 -16.89
CA TYR A 74 -5.63 -3.08 -16.46
C TYR A 74 -4.27 -3.77 -16.69
N ALA A 75 -3.48 -3.30 -17.67
CA ALA A 75 -2.13 -3.81 -17.88
C ALA A 75 -1.23 -3.57 -16.65
N THR A 76 -1.51 -2.55 -15.84
CA THR A 76 -0.74 -2.24 -14.62
C THR A 76 -0.82 -3.35 -13.56
N ILE A 77 -1.86 -4.19 -13.59
CA ILE A 77 -2.02 -5.33 -12.66
C ILE A 77 -0.90 -6.35 -12.84
N LEU A 78 -0.32 -6.46 -14.04
CA LEU A 78 0.81 -7.34 -14.32
C LEU A 78 2.06 -6.96 -13.53
N PHE A 79 2.17 -5.72 -13.03
CA PHE A 79 3.26 -5.33 -12.14
C PHE A 79 3.12 -5.92 -10.73
N LEU A 80 1.93 -6.36 -10.31
CA LEU A 80 1.71 -6.99 -9.02
C LEU A 80 2.48 -8.32 -8.88
N PRO A 81 2.37 -9.32 -9.80
CA PRO A 81 3.18 -10.52 -9.72
C PRO A 81 4.69 -10.23 -9.89
N ILE A 82 5.07 -9.26 -10.72
CA ILE A 82 6.47 -8.84 -10.87
C ILE A 82 7.02 -8.33 -9.53
N GLY A 83 6.27 -7.43 -8.88
CA GLY A 83 6.59 -6.91 -7.56
C GLY A 83 6.67 -8.01 -6.51
N LEU A 84 5.76 -9.00 -6.56
CA LEU A 84 5.77 -10.14 -5.64
C LEU A 84 7.07 -10.95 -5.76
N LEU A 85 7.49 -11.28 -6.99
CA LEU A 85 8.74 -12.00 -7.23
C LEU A 85 9.95 -11.22 -6.70
N PHE A 86 10.01 -9.91 -6.97
CA PHE A 86 11.05 -9.06 -6.42
C PHE A 86 10.99 -8.96 -4.90
N GLY A 87 9.80 -8.91 -4.30
CA GLY A 87 9.61 -8.82 -2.87
C GLY A 87 10.11 -10.07 -2.15
N MET A 88 9.91 -11.24 -2.77
CA MET A 88 10.46 -12.51 -2.27
C MET A 88 11.99 -12.55 -2.30
N ARG A 89 12.61 -11.93 -3.32
CA ARG A 89 14.08 -11.89 -3.48
C ARG A 89 14.75 -10.81 -2.61
N PHE A 90 14.15 -9.62 -2.55
CA PHE A 90 14.72 -8.43 -1.89
C PHE A 90 14.19 -8.21 -0.46
N GLY A 91 13.24 -9.01 0.02
CA GLY A 91 12.75 -9.02 1.40
C GLY A 91 13.76 -9.43 2.47
N GLY A 92 15.04 -9.59 2.11
CA GLY A 92 16.11 -10.10 2.97
C GLY A 92 16.42 -9.25 4.21
N SER A 93 16.02 -7.97 4.25
CA SER A 93 16.29 -7.04 5.37
C SER A 93 15.42 -7.26 6.61
N VAL A 94 14.61 -8.32 6.65
CA VAL A 94 13.81 -8.67 7.82
C VAL A 94 14.72 -9.28 8.90
N SER A 95 14.73 -8.64 10.07
CA SER A 95 15.36 -9.16 11.28
C SER A 95 14.31 -9.66 12.27
N PHE A 96 14.57 -10.84 12.82
CA PHE A 96 13.81 -11.43 13.93
C PHE A 96 14.63 -11.26 15.21
N PHE A 97 13.96 -10.96 16.31
CA PHE A 97 14.59 -10.86 17.62
C PHE A 97 13.63 -11.35 18.71
N LYS A 98 14.19 -11.85 19.81
CA LYS A 98 13.43 -12.38 20.94
C LYS A 98 13.56 -11.41 22.12
N ARG A 99 12.43 -11.08 22.75
CA ARG A 99 12.37 -10.28 24.00
C ARG A 99 11.32 -10.93 24.90
N ASP A 100 11.69 -11.25 26.14
CA ASP A 100 10.78 -11.86 27.14
C ASP A 100 10.06 -13.12 26.63
N ASN A 101 10.80 -14.01 25.96
CA ASN A 101 10.28 -15.21 25.31
C ASN A 101 9.29 -14.98 24.14
N ILE A 102 9.09 -13.73 23.72
CA ILE A 102 8.22 -13.36 22.60
C ILE A 102 9.07 -13.03 21.37
N VAL A 103 8.66 -13.54 20.20
CA VAL A 103 9.30 -13.26 18.91
C VAL A 103 8.75 -11.96 18.31
N PHE A 104 9.65 -11.06 17.96
CA PHE A 104 9.39 -9.82 17.25
C PHE A 104 10.06 -9.83 15.88
N TYR A 105 9.52 -9.06 14.95
CA TYR A 105 10.10 -8.86 13.63
C TYR A 105 10.10 -7.38 13.24
N LYS A 106 11.13 -6.97 12.50
CA LYS A 106 11.20 -5.65 11.84
C LYS A 106 11.00 -5.82 10.34
N ARG A 107 10.11 -5.01 9.77
CA ARG A 107 9.87 -4.95 8.32
C ARG A 107 10.81 -3.96 7.65
N ASN A 108 11.02 -4.15 6.36
CA ASN A 108 11.72 -3.20 5.53
C ASN A 108 10.89 -1.92 5.37
N GLN A 109 11.32 -0.85 6.04
CA GLN A 109 10.63 0.44 6.00
C GLN A 109 10.69 1.09 4.61
N VAL A 110 11.69 0.76 3.80
CA VAL A 110 11.87 1.32 2.46
C VAL A 110 10.71 0.90 1.54
N ILE A 111 10.35 -0.39 1.55
CA ILE A 111 9.25 -0.91 0.73
C ILE A 111 7.92 -0.26 1.16
N LEU A 112 7.69 -0.13 2.47
CA LEU A 112 6.50 0.54 3.00
C LEU A 112 6.45 2.02 2.61
N ALA A 113 7.58 2.73 2.67
CA ALA A 113 7.67 4.14 2.30
C ALA A 113 7.38 4.33 0.81
N PHE A 114 7.94 3.50 -0.07
CA PHE A 114 7.64 3.55 -1.51
C PHE A 114 6.16 3.32 -1.80
N TRP A 115 5.55 2.30 -1.19
CA TRP A 115 4.11 2.06 -1.36
C TRP A 115 3.28 3.25 -0.89
N LEU A 116 3.64 3.83 0.24
CA LEU A 116 2.94 4.96 0.81
C LEU A 116 3.06 6.21 -0.07
N LEU A 117 4.25 6.47 -0.61
CA LEU A 117 4.48 7.57 -1.56
C LEU A 117 3.67 7.37 -2.84
N SER A 118 3.65 6.17 -3.41
CA SER A 118 2.82 5.84 -4.58
C SER A 118 1.33 6.05 -4.26
N PHE A 119 0.88 5.63 -3.08
CA PHE A 119 -0.51 5.82 -2.65
C PHE A 119 -0.87 7.30 -2.50
N MET A 120 0.01 8.10 -1.90
CA MET A 120 -0.18 9.54 -1.79
C MET A 120 -0.22 10.20 -3.17
N ALA A 121 0.70 9.84 -4.06
CA ALA A 121 0.71 10.33 -5.44
C ALA A 121 -0.61 9.99 -6.16
N ARG A 122 -1.15 8.78 -5.95
CA ARG A 122 -2.42 8.36 -6.56
C ARG A 122 -3.59 9.24 -6.11
N ILE A 123 -3.66 9.57 -4.81
CA ILE A 123 -4.71 10.46 -4.29
C ILE A 123 -4.54 11.88 -4.82
N VAL A 124 -3.30 12.38 -4.88
CA VAL A 124 -3.03 13.73 -5.40
C VAL A 124 -3.44 13.82 -6.88
N LEU A 125 -3.12 12.83 -7.70
CA LEU A 125 -3.51 12.78 -9.11
C LEU A 125 -5.03 12.73 -9.26
N GLU A 126 -5.73 11.88 -8.51
CA GLU A 126 -7.19 11.77 -8.56
C GLU A 126 -7.87 13.12 -8.30
N ILE A 127 -7.32 13.89 -7.37
CA ILE A 127 -7.97 15.12 -6.88
C ILE A 127 -7.57 16.34 -7.70
N LEU A 128 -6.29 16.49 -8.03
CA LEU A 128 -5.77 17.69 -8.68
C LEU A 128 -5.71 17.55 -10.21
N TYR A 129 -5.59 16.32 -10.73
CA TYR A 129 -5.31 16.05 -12.14
C TYR A 129 -6.10 14.84 -12.71
N PRO A 130 -7.43 14.77 -12.54
CA PRO A 130 -8.24 13.59 -12.89
C PRO A 130 -8.31 13.24 -14.39
N ASN A 131 -7.71 14.06 -15.25
CA ASN A 131 -7.74 13.88 -16.70
C ASN A 131 -6.37 13.46 -17.28
N ILE A 132 -5.35 13.27 -16.43
CA ILE A 132 -3.99 12.91 -16.89
C ILE A 132 -3.80 11.40 -16.80
N ILE A 133 -4.44 10.67 -17.72
CA ILE A 133 -4.49 9.20 -17.76
C ILE A 133 -3.07 8.59 -17.75
N PHE A 134 -2.12 9.17 -18.47
CA PHE A 134 -0.75 8.66 -18.54
C PHE A 134 -0.04 8.70 -17.18
N ALA A 135 -0.26 9.76 -16.39
CA ALA A 135 0.33 9.88 -15.05
C ALA A 135 -0.33 8.90 -14.08
N GLU A 136 -1.65 8.72 -14.16
CA GLU A 136 -2.38 7.72 -13.38
C GLU A 136 -1.86 6.32 -13.65
N MET A 137 -1.67 5.95 -14.93
CA MET A 137 -1.15 4.65 -15.32
C MET A 137 0.26 4.38 -14.74
N ILE A 138 1.15 5.36 -14.75
CA ILE A 138 2.49 5.24 -14.15
C ILE A 138 2.38 5.01 -12.63
N VAL A 139 1.54 5.81 -11.97
CA VAL A 139 1.37 5.70 -10.52
C VAL A 139 0.68 4.40 -10.13
N ASP A 140 -0.29 3.92 -10.91
CA ASP A 140 -0.95 2.63 -10.69
C ASP A 140 0.00 1.47 -10.92
N ALA A 141 0.88 1.53 -11.93
CA ALA A 141 1.94 0.54 -12.12
C ALA A 141 2.92 0.51 -10.93
N LEU A 142 3.33 1.69 -10.42
CA LEU A 142 4.16 1.79 -9.22
C LEU A 142 3.44 1.28 -7.96
N LEU A 143 2.15 1.58 -7.82
CA LEU A 143 1.32 1.13 -6.70
C LEU A 143 1.13 -0.39 -6.74
N ALA A 144 0.88 -0.97 -7.92
CA ALA A 144 0.78 -2.41 -8.14
C ALA A 144 2.11 -3.11 -7.87
N LEU A 145 3.23 -2.59 -8.40
CA LEU A 145 4.57 -3.12 -8.14
C LEU A 145 4.91 -3.11 -6.65
N THR A 146 4.70 -1.97 -5.97
CA THR A 146 5.02 -1.84 -4.54
C THR A 146 4.08 -2.66 -3.65
N SER A 147 2.80 -2.81 -4.01
CA SER A 147 1.88 -3.75 -3.36
C SER A 147 2.36 -5.19 -3.52
N GLY A 148 2.82 -5.57 -4.71
CA GLY A 148 3.48 -6.84 -4.95
C GLY A 148 4.71 -7.05 -4.05
N LEU A 149 5.60 -6.06 -3.99
CA LEU A 149 6.82 -6.09 -3.16
C LEU A 149 6.48 -6.33 -1.68
N ILE A 150 5.48 -5.63 -1.13
CA ILE A 150 5.03 -5.81 0.26
C ILE A 150 4.49 -7.22 0.51
N THR A 151 3.75 -7.77 -0.46
CA THR A 151 3.21 -9.13 -0.38
C THR A 151 4.32 -10.18 -0.47
N GLY A 152 5.28 -10.00 -1.37
CA GLY A 152 6.46 -10.87 -1.48
C GLY A 152 7.33 -10.83 -0.22
N GLU A 153 7.52 -9.65 0.37
CA GLU A 153 8.21 -9.51 1.66
C GLU A 153 7.47 -10.28 2.77
N ALA A 154 6.14 -10.18 2.83
CA ALA A 154 5.34 -10.92 3.81
C ALA A 154 5.48 -12.44 3.66
N ALA A 155 5.50 -12.96 2.43
CA ALA A 155 5.77 -14.37 2.16
C ALA A 155 7.19 -14.77 2.63
N HIS A 156 8.19 -13.91 2.38
CA HIS A 156 9.57 -14.12 2.84
C HIS A 156 9.67 -14.15 4.37
N ILE A 157 8.97 -13.27 5.08
CA ILE A 157 8.89 -13.24 6.55
C ILE A 157 8.35 -14.59 7.08
N LEU A 158 7.29 -15.11 6.47
CA LEU A 158 6.70 -16.40 6.88
C LEU A 158 7.66 -17.58 6.65
N ASN A 159 8.45 -17.54 5.58
CA ASN A 159 9.45 -18.58 5.32
C ASN A 159 10.62 -18.51 6.30
N LYS A 160 11.12 -17.30 6.63
CA LYS A 160 12.18 -17.11 7.63
C LYS A 160 11.75 -17.54 9.03
N GLU A 161 10.48 -17.34 9.40
CA GLU A 161 9.98 -17.80 10.70
C GLU A 161 10.06 -19.31 10.85
N LYS A 162 9.72 -20.08 9.80
CA LYS A 162 9.84 -21.54 9.82
C LYS A 162 11.27 -21.99 10.10
N ILE A 163 12.24 -21.37 9.41
CA ILE A 163 13.67 -21.68 9.58
C ILE A 163 14.11 -21.36 11.01
N PHE A 164 13.76 -20.17 11.52
CA PHE A 164 14.08 -19.75 12.89
C PHE A 164 13.45 -20.67 13.95
N ALA A 165 12.22 -21.13 13.74
CA ALA A 165 11.56 -22.08 14.64
C ALA A 165 12.29 -23.45 14.64
N THR A 166 12.73 -23.93 13.48
CA THR A 166 13.49 -25.19 13.36
C THR A 166 14.84 -25.09 14.07
N GLU A 167 15.63 -24.03 13.83
CA GLU A 167 16.96 -23.86 14.45
C GLU A 167 16.87 -23.81 15.99
N ASN A 168 15.89 -23.10 16.55
CA ASN A 168 15.72 -23.02 18.01
C ASN A 168 15.19 -24.33 18.63
N SER A 169 14.46 -25.17 17.88
CA SER A 169 14.00 -26.47 18.36
C SER A 169 15.13 -27.50 18.46
N VAL A 170 16.13 -27.41 17.57
CA VAL A 170 17.31 -28.30 17.55
C VAL A 170 18.30 -27.96 18.66
N GLN A 171 18.33 -26.71 19.14
CA GLN A 171 19.20 -26.32 20.28
C GLN A 171 18.67 -26.75 21.65
N LEU A 172 17.46 -27.31 21.73
CA LEU A 172 16.81 -27.74 22.98
C LEU A 172 16.78 -29.26 23.16
N THR A 173 17.40 -30.03 22.25
CA THR A 173 17.59 -31.49 22.32
C THR A 173 19.05 -31.83 22.46
#